data_AF-A0A1W1E9K9-F1
#
_entry.id   AF-A0A1W1E9K9-F1
#
_cell.length_a   1.000
_cell.length_b   1.000
_cell.length_c   1.000
_cell.angle_alpha   90.00
_cell.angle_beta   90.00
_cell.angle_gamma   90.00
#
_symmetry.space_group_name_H-M   'P 1'
#
loop_
_entity.id
_entity.type
_entity.pdbx_description
1 polymer ?
#
loop_
_entity_poly.entity_id
_entity_poly.type
_entity_poly.pdbx_seq_one_letter_code
_entity_poly.pdbx_strand_id
1 'polypeptide(L)'
;MQKLLEETKEKAYIFLREFGFEEDELEPVINKGLKELEESLVDLLKLINSESIEYTYVDTALHDLKGLLFQLGNHNAANKVELLRHVKSIDEIKNWIENL
;
A
#
# COMPACT_ATOMS: atom_id res chain seq x y z
N MET A 1 9.55 -4.50 -2.04
CA MET A 1 8.20 -4.64 -1.47
C MET A 1 8.21 -5.20 -0.06
N GLN A 2 9.09 -6.17 0.26
CA GLN A 2 9.12 -6.81 1.58
C GLN A 2 9.27 -5.82 2.73
N LYS A 3 10.10 -4.78 2.56
CA LYS A 3 10.34 -3.80 3.63
C LYS A 3 9.07 -3.03 3.97
N LEU A 4 8.27 -2.65 2.96
CA LEU A 4 6.98 -2.01 3.19
C LEU A 4 5.99 -2.94 3.90
N LEU A 5 5.94 -4.22 3.54
CA LEU A 5 5.04 -5.19 4.16
C LEU A 5 5.38 -5.40 5.65
N GLU A 6 6.65 -5.59 5.99
CA GLU A 6 7.09 -5.74 7.39
C GLU A 6 6.82 -4.47 8.20
N GLU A 7 7.17 -3.28 7.67
CA GLU A 7 6.88 -2.01 8.35
C GLU A 7 5.37 -1.82 8.56
N THR A 8 4.56 -2.19 7.56
CA THR A 8 3.10 -2.09 7.67
C THR A 8 2.56 -3.08 8.67
N LYS A 9 3.09 -4.31 8.73
CA LYS A 9 2.72 -5.31 9.72
C LYS A 9 2.91 -4.79 11.13
N GLU A 10 4.12 -4.30 11.45
CA GLU A 10 4.44 -3.75 12.78
C GLU A 10 3.50 -2.62 13.19
N LYS A 11 3.22 -1.69 12.26
CA LYS A 11 2.29 -0.57 12.52
C LYS A 11 0.84 -1.03 12.67
N ALA A 12 0.42 -2.03 11.91
CA ALA A 12 -0.95 -2.54 11.95
C ALA A 12 -1.28 -3.15 13.31
N TYR A 13 -0.36 -3.89 13.95
CA TYR A 13 -0.58 -4.41 15.32
C TYR A 13 -0.82 -3.29 16.31
N ILE A 14 -0.01 -2.24 16.27
CA ILE A 14 -0.14 -1.10 17.19
C ILE A 14 -1.46 -0.38 16.92
N PHE A 15 -1.69 -0.01 15.67
CA PHE A 15 -2.85 0.78 15.27
C PHE A 15 -4.18 0.07 15.53
N LEU A 16 -4.31 -1.20 15.16
CA LEU A 16 -5.56 -1.94 15.33
C LEU A 16 -5.83 -2.29 16.80
N ARG A 17 -4.78 -2.56 17.59
CA ARG A 17 -4.93 -2.72 19.04
C ARG A 17 -5.42 -1.42 19.69
N GLU A 18 -4.84 -0.28 19.32
CA GLU A 18 -5.29 1.04 19.81
C GLU A 18 -6.70 1.41 19.32
N PHE A 19 -7.09 0.90 18.15
CA PHE A 19 -8.46 1.03 17.63
C PHE A 19 -9.49 0.21 18.40
N GLY A 20 -9.05 -0.83 19.14
CA GLY A 20 -9.89 -1.65 20.00
C GLY A 20 -10.16 -3.07 19.49
N PHE A 21 -9.37 -3.58 18.56
CA PHE A 21 -9.41 -5.00 18.21
C PHE A 21 -8.83 -5.87 19.34
N GLU A 22 -9.44 -7.02 19.57
CA GLU A 22 -8.94 -8.01 20.53
C GLU A 22 -7.70 -8.74 19.97
N GLU A 23 -6.81 -9.21 20.85
CA GLU A 23 -5.53 -9.84 20.44
C GLU A 23 -5.72 -11.03 19.47
N ASP A 24 -6.77 -11.83 19.65
CA ASP A 24 -7.08 -12.97 18.79
C ASP A 24 -7.68 -12.58 17.43
N GLU A 25 -8.17 -11.35 17.29
CA GLU A 25 -8.68 -10.79 16.03
C GLU A 25 -7.58 -10.11 15.19
N LEU A 26 -6.49 -9.66 15.82
CA LEU A 26 -5.42 -8.92 15.15
C LEU A 26 -4.75 -9.72 14.04
N GLU A 27 -4.27 -10.93 14.34
CA GLU A 27 -3.48 -11.74 13.41
C GLU A 27 -4.24 -12.07 12.11
N PRO A 28 -5.50 -12.54 12.13
CA PRO A 28 -6.27 -12.77 10.91
C PRO A 28 -6.50 -11.50 10.07
N VAL A 29 -6.83 -10.38 10.72
CA VAL A 29 -7.14 -9.11 10.04
C VAL A 29 -5.89 -8.53 9.39
N ILE A 30 -4.78 -8.52 10.13
CA ILE A 30 -3.48 -8.02 9.64
C ILE A 30 -3.00 -8.89 8.48
N ASN A 31 -3.01 -10.21 8.61
CA ASN A 31 -2.54 -11.10 7.53
C ASN A 31 -3.39 -10.98 6.27
N LYS A 32 -4.72 -10.82 6.40
CA LYS A 32 -5.59 -10.55 5.26
C LYS A 32 -5.22 -9.22 4.59
N GLY A 33 -5.10 -8.14 5.36
CA GLY A 33 -4.77 -6.82 4.83
C GLY A 33 -3.37 -6.76 4.19
N LEU A 34 -2.39 -7.47 4.76
CA LEU A 34 -1.04 -7.58 4.18
C LEU A 34 -1.05 -8.32 2.83
N LYS A 35 -1.87 -9.37 2.72
CA LYS A 35 -2.05 -10.08 1.45
C LYS A 35 -2.69 -9.17 0.40
N GLU A 36 -3.75 -8.45 0.75
CA GLU A 36 -4.41 -7.49 -0.16
C GLU A 36 -3.46 -6.35 -0.57
N LEU A 37 -2.60 -5.90 0.35
CA LEU A 37 -1.56 -4.90 0.10
C LEU A 37 -0.51 -5.44 -0.89
N GLU A 38 -0.03 -6.66 -0.70
CA GLU A 38 0.93 -7.30 -1.60
C GLU A 38 0.35 -7.47 -3.01
N GLU A 39 -0.88 -7.98 -3.13
CA GLU A 39 -1.58 -8.13 -4.41
C GLU A 39 -1.73 -6.78 -5.13
N SER A 40 -2.11 -5.73 -4.39
CA SER A 40 -2.25 -4.36 -4.93
C SER A 40 -0.91 -3.78 -5.41
N LEU A 41 0.19 -4.02 -4.70
CA LEU A 41 1.53 -3.58 -5.11
C LEU A 41 2.00 -4.30 -6.37
N VAL A 42 1.71 -5.60 -6.48
CA VAL A 42 2.03 -6.41 -7.67
C VAL A 42 1.22 -5.93 -8.87
N ASP A 43 -0.06 -5.63 -8.70
CA ASP A 43 -0.91 -5.14 -9.79
C ASP A 43 -0.53 -3.74 -10.25
N LEU A 44 -0.17 -2.85 -9.31
CA LEU A 44 0.41 -1.55 -9.65
C LEU A 44 1.71 -1.71 -10.46
N LEU A 45 2.59 -2.63 -10.07
CA LEU A 45 3.83 -2.91 -10.80
C LEU A 45 3.56 -3.41 -12.23
N LYS A 46 2.54 -4.25 -12.43
CA LYS A 46 2.12 -4.68 -13.77
C LYS A 46 1.61 -3.51 -14.60
N LEU A 47 0.75 -2.65 -14.01
CA LEU A 47 0.17 -1.49 -14.69
C LEU A 47 1.25 -0.52 -15.19
N ILE A 48 2.23 -0.17 -14.36
CA ILE A 48 3.28 0.78 -14.73
C ILE A 48 4.32 0.20 -15.69
N ASN A 49 4.38 -1.12 -15.84
CA ASN A 49 5.26 -1.81 -16.80
C ASN A 49 4.54 -2.25 -18.08
N SER A 50 3.26 -1.90 -18.24
CA SER A 50 2.50 -2.11 -19.48
C SER A 50 3.10 -1.31 -20.65
N GLU A 51 2.97 -1.85 -21.87
CA GLU A 51 3.34 -1.16 -23.12
C GLU A 51 2.53 0.11 -23.36
N SER A 52 1.28 0.12 -22.88
CA SER A 52 0.39 1.29 -22.90
C SER A 52 -0.06 1.58 -21.47
N ILE A 53 0.31 2.74 -20.95
CA ILE A 53 0.01 3.15 -19.58
C ILE A 53 -1.14 4.17 -19.64
N GLU A 54 -2.30 3.78 -19.13
CA GLU A 54 -3.39 4.71 -18.86
C GLU A 54 -3.31 5.20 -17.42
N TYR A 55 -2.96 6.47 -17.25
CA TYR A 55 -2.74 7.06 -15.93
C TYR A 55 -3.96 6.95 -15.01
N THR A 56 -5.19 6.97 -15.55
CA THR A 56 -6.41 6.80 -14.76
C THR A 56 -6.42 5.48 -13.99
N TYR A 57 -5.97 4.38 -14.58
CA TYR A 57 -5.88 3.09 -13.88
C TYR A 57 -4.77 3.10 -12.82
N VAL A 58 -3.66 3.77 -13.10
CA VAL A 58 -2.57 3.94 -12.13
C VAL A 58 -3.03 4.77 -10.93
N ASP A 59 -3.77 5.87 -11.15
CA ASP A 59 -4.30 6.70 -10.06
C ASP A 59 -5.31 5.93 -9.20
N THR A 60 -6.20 5.14 -9.82
CA THR A 60 -7.12 4.26 -9.07
C THR A 60 -6.35 3.26 -8.22
N ALA A 61 -5.37 2.56 -8.79
CA ALA A 61 -4.55 1.60 -8.05
C ALA A 61 -3.79 2.27 -6.88
N LEU A 62 -3.26 3.47 -7.08
CA LEU A 62 -2.63 4.25 -6.01
C LEU A 62 -3.64 4.71 -4.95
N HIS A 63 -4.87 5.06 -5.34
CA HIS A 63 -5.92 5.44 -4.40
C HIS A 63 -6.30 4.28 -3.48
N ASP A 64 -6.50 3.09 -4.05
CA ASP A 64 -6.81 1.88 -3.31
C ASP A 64 -5.65 1.49 -2.38
N LEU A 65 -4.42 1.55 -2.89
CA LEU A 65 -3.21 1.28 -2.12
C LEU A 65 -3.05 2.24 -0.93
N LYS A 66 -3.32 3.53 -1.13
CA LYS A 66 -3.37 4.51 -0.03
C LYS A 66 -4.40 4.11 1.01
N GLY A 67 -5.59 3.71 0.60
CA GLY A 67 -6.66 3.27 1.49
C GLY A 67 -6.24 2.11 2.38
N LEU A 68 -5.67 1.06 1.78
CA LEU A 68 -5.15 -0.11 2.49
C LEU A 68 -4.06 0.27 3.51
N LEU A 69 -3.09 1.09 3.11
CA LEU A 69 -2.04 1.56 4.02
C LEU A 69 -2.59 2.39 5.18
N PHE A 70 -3.64 3.19 4.97
CA PHE A 70 -4.33 3.90 6.05
C PHE A 70 -5.05 2.94 7.00
N GLN A 71 -5.77 1.95 6.47
CA GLN A 71 -6.49 0.96 7.27
C GLN A 71 -5.55 0.10 8.14
N LEU A 72 -4.34 -0.13 7.66
CA LEU A 72 -3.27 -0.84 8.38
C LEU A 72 -2.39 0.09 9.24
N GLY A 73 -2.77 1.36 9.41
CA GLY A 73 -2.03 2.30 10.26
C GLY A 73 -0.69 2.80 9.72
N ASN A 74 -0.28 2.41 8.51
CA ASN A 74 0.93 2.91 7.86
C ASN A 74 0.70 4.25 7.15
N HIS A 75 0.31 5.26 7.93
CA HIS A 75 -0.06 6.59 7.44
C HIS A 75 1.07 7.29 6.67
N ASN A 76 2.34 7.04 7.04
CA ASN A 76 3.49 7.62 6.35
C ASN A 76 3.59 7.11 4.90
N ALA A 77 3.49 5.79 4.71
CA ALA A 77 3.47 5.21 3.38
C ALA A 77 2.23 5.66 2.59
N ALA A 78 1.06 5.72 3.24
CA ALA A 78 -0.16 6.21 2.61
C ALA A 78 -0.04 7.66 2.12
N ASN A 79 0.59 8.54 2.91
CA ASN A 79 0.90 9.91 2.51
C ASN A 79 1.91 9.96 1.35
N LYS A 80 2.90 9.07 1.34
CA LYS A 80 3.84 8.96 0.20
C LYS A 80 3.12 8.53 -1.08
N VAL A 81 2.18 7.59 -0.99
CA VAL A 81 1.33 7.19 -2.12
C VAL A 81 0.47 8.36 -2.61
N GLU A 82 -0.11 9.15 -1.70
CA GLU A 82 -0.84 10.37 -2.09
C GLU A 82 0.03 11.39 -2.83
N LEU A 83 1.29 11.56 -2.43
CA LEU A 83 2.23 12.41 -3.16
C LEU A 83 2.48 11.88 -4.58
N LEU A 84 2.62 10.56 -4.75
CA LEU A 84 2.79 9.93 -6.07
C LEU A 84 1.58 10.16 -7.00
N ARG A 85 0.37 10.18 -6.43
CA ARG A 85 -0.86 10.53 -7.17
C ARG A 85 -0.86 11.99 -7.63
N HIS A 86 -0.31 12.90 -6.84
CA HIS A 86 -0.27 14.32 -7.21
C HIS A 86 0.78 14.64 -8.29
N VAL A 87 1.95 14.00 -8.25
CA VAL A 87 3.03 14.26 -9.24
C VAL A 87 2.73 13.68 -10.62
N LYS A 88 1.88 12.66 -10.71
CA LYS A 88 1.49 11.98 -11.96
C LYS A 88 2.67 11.49 -12.81
N SER A 89 3.79 11.15 -12.16
CA SER A 89 5.01 10.69 -12.82
C SER A 89 5.16 9.18 -12.67
N ILE A 90 5.10 8.47 -13.80
CA ILE A 90 5.31 7.01 -13.83
C ILE A 90 6.71 6.63 -13.36
N ASP A 91 7.73 7.42 -13.72
CA ASP A 91 9.11 7.15 -13.31
C ASP A 91 9.29 7.29 -11.79
N GLU A 92 8.61 8.25 -11.16
CA GLU A 92 8.62 8.36 -9.70
C GLU A 92 7.93 7.18 -9.02
N ILE A 93 6.82 6.70 -9.60
CA ILE A 93 6.09 5.53 -9.09
C ILE A 93 6.95 4.27 -9.22
N LYS A 94 7.62 4.06 -10.37
CA LYS A 94 8.55 2.95 -10.60
C LYS A 94 9.70 2.98 -9.61
N ASN A 95 10.38 4.13 -9.51
CA ASN A 95 11.47 4.31 -8.57
C ASN A 95 11.03 4.02 -7.13
N TRP A 96 9.82 4.44 -6.75
CA TRP A 96 9.32 4.13 -5.42
C TRP A 96 9.13 2.63 -5.21
N ILE A 97 8.41 1.93 -6.11
CA ILE A 97 8.11 0.50 -5.99
C ILE A 97 9.39 -0.37 -5.96
N GLU A 98 10.38 -0.04 -6.81
CA GLU A 98 11.64 -0.78 -6.89
C GLU A 98 12.50 -0.64 -5.62
N ASN A 99 12.24 0.37 -4.79
CA ASN A 99 12.95 0.63 -3.54
C ASN A 99 12.15 0.23 -2.27
N LEU A 100 10.99 -0.41 -2.42
CA LEU A 100 10.18 -0.95 -1.31
C LEU A 100 10.75 -2.23 -0.71
#